data_AF-A0A2N3BX90-F1
#
_entry.id   AF-A0A2N3BX90-F1
#
_cell.length_a   1.000
_cell.length_b   1.000
_cell.length_c   1.000
_cell.angle_alpha   90.00
_cell.angle_beta   90.00
_cell.angle_gamma   90.00
#
_symmetry.space_group_name_H-M   'P 1'
#
loop_
_entity.id
_entity.type
_entity.pdbx_description
1 polymer ?
#
loop_
_entity_poly.entity_id
_entity_poly.type
_entity_poly.pdbx_seq_one_letter_code
_entity_poly.pdbx_strand_id
1 'polypeptide(L)'
;MTGKFWPALFGAAALYNFTAGLPPLLIPALSAENLGLPPYDPQHIIIAQLAGMLICLFGIGYAMVAMGTPGGREIVVLGMIGKLGVILVVTGHLLWGRVPPGLVAAAGGDFLFALAFIAYLRKGRTSPFPA
;
A
#
# COMPACT_ATOMS: atom_id res chain seq x y z
N MET A 1 5.88 -27.06 -10.72
CA MET A 1 5.84 -26.22 -9.50
C MET A 1 4.60 -25.34 -9.56
N THR A 2 3.52 -25.77 -8.92
CA THR A 2 2.20 -25.11 -8.94
C THR A 2 2.32 -23.70 -8.34
N GLY A 3 1.97 -22.67 -9.12
CA GLY A 3 2.38 -21.28 -8.94
C GLY A 3 1.75 -20.55 -7.74
N LYS A 4 2.23 -20.81 -6.52
CA LYS A 4 1.79 -20.14 -5.29
C LYS A 4 2.42 -18.77 -5.01
N PHE A 5 3.39 -18.35 -5.83
CA PHE A 5 4.13 -17.11 -5.62
C PHE A 5 3.23 -15.87 -5.62
N TRP A 6 2.37 -15.70 -6.63
CA TRP A 6 1.53 -14.50 -6.74
C TRP A 6 0.48 -14.40 -5.62
N PRO A 7 -0.29 -15.46 -5.30
CA PRO A 7 -1.18 -15.43 -4.14
C PRO A 7 -0.44 -15.08 -2.84
N ALA A 8 0.74 -15.67 -2.60
CA ALA A 8 1.53 -15.36 -1.41
C ALA A 8 2.01 -13.90 -1.39
N LEU A 9 2.45 -13.36 -2.53
CA LEU A 9 2.89 -11.98 -2.67
C LEU A 9 1.75 -11.00 -2.39
N PHE A 10 0.55 -11.25 -2.92
CA PHE A 10 -0.62 -10.40 -2.65
C PHE A 10 -1.14 -10.55 -1.21
N GLY A 11 -1.03 -11.74 -0.61
CA GLY A 11 -1.26 -11.93 0.82
C GLY A 11 -0.30 -11.12 1.69
N ALA A 12 0.99 -11.10 1.34
CA ALA A 12 1.99 -10.26 2.00
C ALA A 12 1.70 -8.77 1.79
N ALA A 13 1.26 -8.36 0.60
CA ALA A 13 0.84 -6.98 0.33
C ALA A 13 -0.38 -6.60 1.18
N ALA A 14 -1.35 -7.50 1.35
CA ALA A 14 -2.51 -7.27 2.20
C ALA A 14 -2.10 -7.05 3.65
N LEU A 15 -1.28 -7.96 4.20
CA LEU A 15 -0.77 -7.85 5.57
C LEU A 15 0.00 -6.54 5.77
N TYR A 16 0.89 -6.20 4.84
CA TYR A 16 1.66 -4.96 4.87
C TYR A 16 0.75 -3.72 4.96
N ASN A 17 -0.31 -3.66 4.14
CA ASN A 17 -1.24 -2.53 4.18
C ASN A 17 -2.04 -2.50 5.48
N PHE A 18 -2.48 -3.64 6.02
CA PHE A 18 -3.12 -3.65 7.34
C PHE A 18 -2.17 -3.18 8.45
N THR A 19 -0.91 -3.60 8.42
CA THR A 19 0.09 -3.14 9.40
C THR A 19 0.35 -1.64 9.32
N ALA A 20 0.28 -1.05 8.12
CA ALA A 20 0.45 0.38 7.93
C ALA A 20 -0.83 1.20 8.20
N GLY A 21 -2.01 0.64 7.89
CA GLY A 21 -3.29 1.36 7.94
C GLY A 21 -4.05 1.25 9.26
N LEU A 22 -3.95 0.12 9.97
CA LEU A 22 -4.66 -0.07 11.25
C LEU A 22 -4.19 0.88 12.35
N PRO A 23 -2.88 1.15 12.55
CA PRO A 23 -2.43 2.06 13.59
C PRO A 23 -3.00 3.50 13.46
N PRO A 24 -2.88 4.20 12.31
CA PRO A 24 -3.45 5.54 12.18
C PRO A 24 -4.99 5.55 12.20
N LEU A 25 -5.64 4.41 11.92
CA LEU A 25 -7.09 4.26 12.01
C LEU A 25 -7.60 4.11 13.45
N LEU A 26 -6.97 3.24 14.25
CA LEU A 26 -7.47 2.84 15.57
C LEU A 26 -6.79 3.59 16.72
N ILE A 27 -5.51 3.90 16.58
CA ILE A 27 -4.66 4.49 17.62
C ILE A 27 -3.78 5.63 17.07
N PRO A 28 -4.38 6.68 16.47
CA PRO A 28 -3.66 7.69 15.69
C PRO A 28 -2.55 8.41 16.48
N ALA A 29 -2.77 8.75 17.75
CA ALA A 29 -1.76 9.41 18.58
C ALA A 29 -0.50 8.55 18.77
N LEU A 30 -0.67 7.29 19.17
CA LEU A 30 0.44 6.34 19.34
C LEU A 30 1.10 6.01 18.00
N SER A 31 0.32 5.96 16.91
CA SER A 31 0.85 5.78 15.56
C SER A 31 1.76 6.93 15.13
N ALA A 32 1.40 8.18 15.44
CA ALA A 32 2.22 9.35 15.14
C ALA A 32 3.54 9.31 15.90
N GLU A 33 3.48 9.04 17.21
CA GLU A 33 4.65 8.94 18.08
C GLU A 33 5.65 7.89 17.56
N ASN A 34 5.17 6.69 17.22
CA ASN A 34 6.00 5.61 16.67
C ASN A 34 6.64 5.96 15.32
N LEU A 35 6.02 6.84 14.54
CA LEU A 35 6.57 7.35 13.28
C LEU A 35 7.52 8.53 13.48
N GLY A 36 7.69 9.02 14.70
CA GLY A 36 8.46 10.23 15.02
C GLY A 36 7.76 11.52 14.57
N LEU A 37 6.44 11.48 14.42
CA LEU A 37 5.61 12.64 14.11
C LEU A 37 5.22 13.36 15.42
N PRO A 38 5.06 14.69 15.37
CA PRO A 38 4.41 15.40 16.47
C PRO A 38 2.97 14.89 16.65
N PRO A 39 2.39 15.00 17.86
CA PRO A 39 0.99 14.65 18.09
C PRO A 39 0.08 15.37 17.09
N TYR A 40 -0.90 14.64 16.55
CA TYR A 40 -1.90 15.25 15.69
C TYR A 40 -2.71 16.30 16.47
N ASP A 41 -2.99 17.43 15.83
CA ASP A 41 -4.05 18.32 16.29
C ASP A 41 -5.35 17.52 16.40
N PRO A 42 -6.13 17.66 17.50
CA PRO A 42 -7.41 16.95 17.66
C PRO A 42 -8.35 17.09 16.46
N GLN A 43 -8.36 18.24 15.78
CA GLN A 43 -9.19 18.48 14.60
C GLN A 43 -8.71 17.71 13.37
N HIS A 44 -7.45 17.29 13.34
CA HIS A 44 -6.82 16.58 12.22
C HIS A 44 -6.74 15.07 12.42
N ILE A 45 -7.16 14.53 13.58
CA ILE A 45 -7.19 13.08 13.84
C ILE A 45 -7.97 12.34 12.74
N ILE A 46 -9.07 12.92 12.28
CA ILE A 46 -9.89 12.35 11.20
C ILE A 46 -9.10 12.12 9.91
N ILE A 47 -8.10 12.96 9.60
CA ILE A 47 -7.26 12.83 8.41
C ILE A 47 -6.40 11.56 8.51
N ALA A 48 -5.80 11.31 9.67
CA ALA A 48 -5.03 10.09 9.92
C ALA A 48 -5.92 8.85 9.82
N GLN A 49 -7.13 8.90 10.36
CA GLN A 49 -8.07 7.80 10.30
C GLN A 49 -8.56 7.51 8.87
N LEU A 50 -8.88 8.55 8.10
CA LEU A 50 -9.23 8.40 6.68
C LEU A 50 -8.07 7.80 5.88
N ALA A 51 -6.84 8.27 6.10
CA ALA A 51 -5.66 7.69 5.47
C ALA A 51 -5.51 6.20 5.84
N GLY A 52 -5.62 5.86 7.13
CA GLY A 52 -5.56 4.49 7.61
C GLY A 52 -6.64 3.60 7.01
N MET A 53 -7.87 4.10 6.90
CA MET A 53 -9.00 3.40 6.28
C MET A 53 -8.74 3.09 4.80
N LEU A 54 -8.24 4.07 4.04
CA LEU A 54 -7.91 3.89 2.62
C LEU A 54 -6.76 2.90 2.41
N ILE A 55 -5.74 2.94 3.26
CA ILE A 55 -4.65 1.96 3.24
C ILE A 55 -5.20 0.55 3.53
N CYS A 56 -6.06 0.39 4.55
CA CYS A 56 -6.73 -0.88 4.83
C CYS A 56 -7.58 -1.37 3.65
N LEU A 57 -8.25 -0.46 2.92
CA LEU A 57 -9.02 -0.82 1.73
C LEU A 57 -8.14 -1.40 0.62
N PHE A 58 -6.95 -0.85 0.41
CA PHE A 58 -5.95 -1.50 -0.47
C PHE A 58 -5.57 -2.89 0.06
N GLY A 59 -5.41 -3.04 1.37
CA GLY A 59 -5.16 -4.35 2.01
C GLY A 59 -6.25 -5.38 1.68
N ILE A 60 -7.52 -5.00 1.79
CA ILE A 60 -8.66 -5.84 1.39
C ILE A 60 -8.57 -6.19 -0.09
N GLY A 61 -8.31 -5.19 -0.95
CA GLY A 61 -8.14 -5.39 -2.38
C GLY A 61 -7.06 -6.44 -2.70
N TYR A 62 -5.89 -6.35 -2.08
CA TYR A 62 -4.83 -7.33 -2.30
C TYR A 62 -5.19 -8.72 -1.77
N ALA A 63 -5.94 -8.84 -0.67
CA ALA A 63 -6.46 -10.12 -0.21
C ALA A 63 -7.43 -10.73 -1.23
N MET A 64 -8.32 -9.93 -1.84
CA MET A 64 -9.20 -10.38 -2.92
C MET A 64 -8.40 -10.90 -4.13
N VAL A 65 -7.34 -10.20 -4.52
CA VAL A 65 -6.43 -10.66 -5.60
C VAL A 65 -5.76 -11.98 -5.22
N ALA A 66 -5.32 -12.13 -3.97
CA ALA A 66 -4.70 -13.37 -3.48
C ALA A 66 -5.68 -14.56 -3.51
N MET A 67 -6.97 -14.31 -3.26
CA MET A 67 -8.05 -15.30 -3.33
C MET A 67 -8.54 -15.60 -4.76
N GLY A 68 -8.03 -14.90 -5.77
CA GLY A 68 -8.42 -15.10 -7.17
C GLY A 68 -9.80 -14.50 -7.53
N THR A 69 -10.24 -13.46 -6.83
CA THR A 69 -11.51 -12.78 -7.14
C THR A 69 -11.49 -12.18 -8.56
N PRO A 70 -12.60 -12.28 -9.33
CA PRO A 70 -12.74 -11.59 -10.61
C PRO A 70 -12.47 -10.09 -10.49
N GLY A 71 -11.82 -9.49 -11.49
CA GLY A 71 -11.41 -8.08 -11.43
C GLY A 71 -10.11 -7.82 -10.64
N GLY A 72 -9.40 -8.87 -10.23
CA GLY A 72 -8.15 -8.73 -9.48
C GLY A 72 -7.08 -7.92 -10.23
N ARG A 73 -7.06 -7.97 -11.56
CA ARG A 73 -6.08 -7.23 -12.36
C ARG A 73 -6.27 -5.71 -12.23
N GLU A 74 -7.51 -5.24 -12.22
CA GLU A 74 -7.90 -3.84 -12.10
C GLU A 74 -7.57 -3.32 -10.69
N ILE A 75 -7.78 -4.15 -9.66
CA ILE A 75 -7.33 -3.86 -8.29
C ILE A 75 -5.81 -3.66 -8.25
N VAL A 76 -5.04 -4.51 -8.93
CA VAL A 76 -3.58 -4.37 -9.00
C VAL A 76 -3.16 -3.09 -9.72
N VAL A 77 -3.88 -2.66 -10.76
CA VAL A 77 -3.63 -1.37 -11.43
C VAL A 77 -3.84 -0.21 -10.47
N LEU A 78 -4.96 -0.18 -9.73
CA LEU A 78 -5.23 0.85 -8.73
C LEU A 78 -4.16 0.85 -7.63
N GLY A 79 -3.79 -0.33 -7.14
CA GLY A 79 -2.73 -0.49 -6.14
C GLY A 79 -1.37 0.01 -6.61
N MET A 80 -1.01 -0.27 -7.86
CA MET A 80 0.22 0.24 -8.48
C MET A 80 0.22 1.77 -8.55
N ILE A 81 -0.88 2.39 -9.02
CA ILE A 81 -1.01 3.84 -9.09
C ILE A 81 -0.90 4.46 -7.69
N GLY A 82 -1.60 3.91 -6.71
CA GLY A 82 -1.55 4.37 -5.32
C GLY A 82 -0.13 4.34 -4.74
N LYS A 83 0.58 3.21 -4.90
CA LYS A 83 1.95 3.06 -4.40
C LYS A 83 2.94 4.02 -5.07
N LEU A 84 2.85 4.18 -6.39
CA LEU A 84 3.67 5.17 -7.10
C LEU A 84 3.36 6.60 -6.65
N GLY A 85 2.08 6.91 -6.37
CA GLY A 85 1.67 8.17 -5.78
C GLY A 85 2.31 8.44 -4.42
N VAL A 86 2.30 7.46 -3.51
CA VAL A 86 2.96 7.55 -2.19
C VAL A 86 4.45 7.85 -2.35
N ILE A 87 5.13 7.13 -3.25
CA ILE A 87 6.57 7.31 -3.49
C ILE A 87 6.86 8.72 -4.01
N LEU A 88 6.05 9.23 -4.94
CA LEU A 88 6.20 10.58 -5.47
C LEU A 88 6.02 11.64 -4.38
N VAL A 89 4.99 11.51 -3.53
CA VAL A 89 4.74 12.44 -2.42
C VAL A 89 5.89 12.42 -1.41
N VAL A 90 6.30 11.23 -0.96
CA VAL A 90 7.38 11.08 0.03
C VAL A 90 8.71 11.58 -0.54
N THR A 91 9.02 11.28 -1.80
CA THR A 91 10.23 11.78 -2.46
C THR A 91 10.20 13.30 -2.60
N GLY A 92 9.06 13.89 -2.96
CA GLY A 92 8.90 15.34 -3.00
C GLY A 92 9.22 15.99 -1.65
N HIS A 93 8.65 15.46 -0.56
CA HIS A 93 8.95 15.96 0.79
C HIS A 93 10.41 15.74 1.21
N LEU A 94 11.05 14.64 0.78
CA LEU A 94 12.49 14.42 1.02
C LEU A 94 13.36 15.48 0.34
N LEU A 95 12.96 15.97 -0.84
CA LEU A 95 13.70 17.02 -1.55
C LEU A 95 13.53 18.41 -0.90
N TRP A 96 12.40 18.66 -0.23
CA TRP A 96 12.08 19.95 0.39
C TRP A 96 12.32 20.02 1.92
N GLY A 97 12.69 18.92 2.58
CA GLY A 97 12.92 18.93 4.03
C GLY A 97 13.11 17.56 4.67
N ARG A 98 12.90 17.49 5.99
CA ARG A 98 13.01 16.25 6.77
C ARG A 98 11.70 15.47 6.74
N VAL A 99 11.73 14.27 6.21
CA VAL A 99 10.63 13.29 6.30
C VAL A 99 10.93 12.33 7.45
N PRO A 100 9.92 11.97 8.28
CA PRO A 100 10.13 10.99 9.33
C PRO A 100 10.63 9.65 8.76
N PRO A 101 11.65 9.00 9.36
CA PRO A 101 12.23 7.77 8.83
C PRO A 101 11.22 6.64 8.60
N GLY A 102 10.19 6.55 9.45
CA GLY A 102 9.12 5.56 9.31
C GLY A 102 8.33 5.70 8.00
N LEU A 103 8.08 6.93 7.55
CA LEU A 103 7.42 7.21 6.27
C LEU A 103 8.31 6.86 5.08
N VAL A 104 9.63 7.08 5.18
CA VAL A 104 10.59 6.68 4.15
C VAL A 104 10.66 5.16 4.03
N ALA A 105 10.69 4.45 5.16
CA ALA A 105 10.66 2.99 5.18
C ALA A 105 9.37 2.44 4.56
N ALA A 106 8.22 3.04 4.88
CA ALA A 106 6.94 2.67 4.29
C ALA A 106 6.91 2.91 2.76
N ALA A 107 7.43 4.05 2.28
CA ALA A 107 7.55 4.31 0.85
C ALA A 107 8.48 3.31 0.15
N GLY A 108 9.56 2.88 0.80
CA GLY A 108 10.45 1.83 0.31
C GLY A 108 9.73 0.48 0.13
N GLY A 109 8.93 0.08 1.12
CA GLY A 109 8.08 -1.11 1.00
C GLY A 109 7.08 -1.01 -0.15
N ASP A 110 6.44 0.17 -0.31
CA ASP A 110 5.53 0.45 -1.42
C ASP A 110 6.23 0.38 -2.78
N PHE A 111 7.48 0.84 -2.89
CA PHE A 111 8.26 0.75 -4.11
C PHE A 111 8.49 -0.71 -4.53
N LEU A 112 8.86 -1.58 -3.60
CA LEU A 112 9.07 -3.00 -3.89
C LEU A 112 7.77 -3.67 -4.37
N PHE A 113 6.65 -3.40 -3.72
CA PHE A 113 5.35 -3.91 -4.17
C PHE A 113 4.92 -3.32 -5.52
N ALA A 114 5.18 -2.04 -5.78
CA ALA A 114 4.88 -1.43 -7.07
C ALA A 114 5.65 -2.13 -8.21
N LEU A 115 6.93 -2.42 -8.03
CA LEU A 115 7.72 -3.18 -8.99
C LEU A 115 7.14 -4.59 -9.23
N ALA A 116 6.76 -5.28 -8.15
CA ALA A 116 6.12 -6.59 -8.25
C ALA A 116 4.78 -6.53 -8.99
N PHE A 117 3.97 -5.49 -8.77
CA PHE A 117 2.70 -5.29 -9.46
C PHE A 117 2.90 -5.01 -10.94
N ILE A 118 3.91 -4.21 -11.31
CA ILE A 118 4.29 -3.99 -12.71
C ILE A 118 4.67 -5.32 -13.37
N ALA A 119 5.47 -6.15 -12.70
CA ALA A 119 5.84 -7.46 -13.20
C ALA A 119 4.63 -8.39 -13.38
N TYR A 120 3.72 -8.42 -12.40
CA TYR A 120 2.46 -9.17 -12.46
C TYR A 120 1.60 -8.73 -13.66
N LEU A 121 1.40 -7.42 -13.83
CA LEU A 121 0.57 -6.85 -14.89
C LEU A 121 1.16 -7.06 -16.29
N ARG A 122 2.49 -7.11 -16.42
CA ARG A 122 3.18 -7.43 -17.68
C ARG A 122 3.00 -8.89 -18.06
N LYS A 123 3.07 -9.82 -17.10
CA LYS A 123 2.86 -11.26 -17.34
C LYS A 123 1.46 -11.57 -17.87
N GLY A 124 0.43 -10.81 -17.46
CA GLY A 124 -0.94 -10.98 -17.94
C GLY A 124 -1.21 -10.50 -19.37
N ARG A 125 -0.29 -9.77 -20.02
CA ARG A 125 -0.47 -9.24 -21.40
C ARG A 125 -0.12 -10.26 -22.49
N THR A 126 0.51 -11.38 -22.15
CA THR A 126 1.03 -12.36 -23.12
C THR A 126 0.11 -13.56 -23.36
N SER A 127 -1.13 -13.56 -22.84
CA SER A 127 -2.14 -14.57 -23.19
C SER A 127 -2.97 -14.07 -24.38
N PRO A 128 -2.88 -14.69 -25.59
CA PRO A 128 -3.44 -14.14 -26.82
C PRO A 128 -4.93 -14.43 -27.06
N PHE A 129 -5.71 -14.82 -26.04
CA PHE A 129 -7.14 -15.14 -26.22
C PHE A 129 -8.03 -14.48 -25.17
N PRO A 130 -9.24 -14.03 -25.56
CA PRO A 130 -10.20 -13.40 -24.66
C PRO A 130 -10.80 -14.44 -23.69
N ALA A 131 -11.14 -13.95 -22.49
CA ALA A 131 -11.82 -14.68 -21.44
C ALA A 131 -13.24 -15.10 -21.83
#